data_AF-A0A2H3D2K6-F1
#
_entry.id   AF-A0A2H3D2K6-F1
#
_cell.length_a   1.000
_cell.length_b   1.000
_cell.length_c   1.000
_cell.angle_alpha   90.00
_cell.angle_beta   90.00
_cell.angle_gamma   90.00
#
_symmetry.space_group_name_H-M   'P 1'
#
loop_
_entity.id
_entity.type
_entity.pdbx_description
1 polymer ?
#
loop_
_entity_poly.entity_id
_entity_poly.type
_entity_poly.pdbx_seq_one_letter_code
_entity_poly.pdbx_strand_id
1 'polypeptide(L)'
;MKAYLEKDLGVPSGRIQLLRGTKRTPCDDPSYPSRQNITDTLCSLIDNPRIKKGDNIVIYFAGHGSSYTCSECSGTGKTKKSIVADVRPGYARTQGHRHVDTFCPTEAICPIDRNLVDANGSRIPDISDRELNTILYEIKRVKGNKITAIFDCCHSSGVTRGERSGVRSVLPLNGTRDLMLRVGMDNLKRISNRTSIMEKRWHPDMSSHVILAACKDYEFAKEIEVQGSYHGFFTHSLIKALRSESWTKELTYDDLVYNLPLGRKQTPVVAGDLKLERLWYQTT
;
A
#
# COMPACT_ATOMS: atom_id res chain seq x y z
N MET A 1 -9.32 -6.51 -10.57
CA MET A 1 -8.04 -5.98 -11.09
C MET A 1 -7.44 -6.84 -12.20
N LYS A 2 -6.96 -8.08 -11.95
CA LYS A 2 -6.35 -8.94 -13.00
C LYS A 2 -7.14 -9.00 -14.31
N ALA A 3 -8.43 -9.34 -14.23
CA ALA A 3 -9.28 -9.43 -15.42
C ALA A 3 -9.39 -8.09 -16.17
N TYR A 4 -9.33 -6.96 -15.49
CA TYR A 4 -9.32 -5.64 -16.12
C TYR A 4 -8.01 -5.38 -16.87
N LEU A 5 -6.87 -5.67 -16.23
CA LEU A 5 -5.55 -5.53 -16.89
C LEU A 5 -5.44 -6.41 -18.14
N GLU A 6 -5.91 -7.66 -18.08
CA GLU A 6 -5.80 -8.59 -19.21
C GLU A 6 -6.82 -8.30 -20.32
N LYS A 7 -8.10 -8.13 -19.97
CA LYS A 7 -9.17 -8.07 -20.97
C LYS A 7 -9.39 -6.65 -21.51
N ASP A 8 -9.28 -5.65 -20.65
CA ASP A 8 -9.59 -4.27 -21.02
C ASP A 8 -8.32 -3.52 -21.47
N LEU A 9 -7.16 -3.79 -20.85
CA LEU A 9 -5.88 -3.15 -21.21
C LEU A 9 -4.94 -4.04 -22.05
N GLY A 10 -5.32 -5.29 -22.34
CA GLY A 10 -4.52 -6.19 -23.17
C GLY A 10 -3.15 -6.58 -22.57
N VAL A 11 -2.96 -6.45 -21.25
CA VAL A 11 -1.70 -6.81 -20.59
C VAL A 11 -1.51 -8.33 -20.69
N PRO A 12 -0.40 -8.82 -21.29
CA PRO A 12 -0.16 -10.27 -21.40
C PRO A 12 -0.10 -10.93 -20.02
N SER A 13 -0.70 -12.12 -19.86
CA SER A 13 -0.69 -12.83 -18.57
C SER A 13 0.72 -13.09 -18.03
N GLY A 14 1.71 -13.31 -18.91
CA GLY A 14 3.12 -13.43 -18.53
C GLY A 14 3.79 -12.15 -18.01
N ARG A 15 3.07 -11.01 -18.05
CA ARG A 15 3.45 -9.72 -17.45
C ARG A 15 2.68 -9.42 -16.16
N ILE A 16 1.88 -10.37 -15.66
CA ILE A 16 1.11 -10.24 -14.42
C ILE A 16 1.56 -11.32 -13.44
N GLN A 17 2.16 -10.90 -12.33
CA GLN A 17 2.46 -11.79 -11.21
C GLN A 17 1.31 -11.68 -10.19
N LEU A 18 0.76 -12.82 -9.78
CA LEU A 18 -0.39 -12.88 -8.87
C LEU A 18 -0.05 -13.69 -7.62
N LEU A 19 -0.05 -13.03 -6.47
CA LEU A 19 -0.02 -13.69 -5.17
C LEU A 19 -1.45 -13.74 -4.61
N ARG A 20 -1.98 -14.93 -4.34
CA ARG A 20 -3.37 -15.09 -3.86
C ARG A 20 -3.47 -16.18 -2.82
N GLY A 21 -3.82 -15.78 -1.60
CA GLY A 21 -4.12 -16.71 -0.52
C GLY A 21 -5.47 -17.39 -0.77
N THR A 22 -5.45 -18.67 -1.12
CA THR A 22 -6.65 -19.51 -1.10
C THR A 22 -6.44 -20.65 -0.12
N LYS A 23 -7.53 -21.24 0.42
CA LYS A 23 -7.44 -22.39 1.35
C LYS A 23 -6.67 -23.59 0.78
N ARG A 24 -6.40 -23.62 -0.52
CA ARG A 24 -5.75 -24.71 -1.25
C ARG A 24 -4.32 -24.39 -1.68
N THR A 25 -3.86 -23.15 -1.53
CA THR A 25 -2.51 -22.76 -1.93
C THR A 25 -1.54 -23.23 -0.84
N PRO A 26 -0.60 -24.14 -1.14
CA PRO A 26 0.44 -24.55 -0.19
C PRO A 26 1.27 -23.35 0.26
N CYS A 27 1.80 -23.37 1.49
CA CYS A 27 2.57 -22.26 2.03
C CYS A 27 3.95 -22.08 1.37
N ASP A 28 4.45 -23.12 0.70
CA ASP A 28 5.69 -23.15 -0.09
C ASP A 28 5.47 -22.72 -1.56
N ASP A 29 4.23 -22.50 -2.00
CA ASP A 29 3.93 -22.04 -3.35
C ASP A 29 4.40 -20.58 -3.53
N PRO A 30 5.14 -20.23 -4.61
CA PRO A 30 5.57 -18.85 -4.88
C PRO A 30 4.41 -17.83 -5.01
N SER A 31 3.20 -18.29 -5.31
CA SER A 31 1.97 -17.48 -5.35
C SER A 31 1.29 -17.33 -3.99
N TYR A 32 1.76 -18.02 -2.95
CA TYR A 32 1.30 -17.84 -1.58
C TYR A 32 1.74 -16.44 -1.10
N PRO A 33 0.83 -15.58 -0.60
CA PRO A 33 1.16 -14.21 -0.22
C PRO A 33 1.83 -14.13 1.17
N SER A 34 2.88 -14.93 1.37
CA SER A 34 3.78 -14.82 2.52
C SER A 34 4.51 -13.49 2.52
N ARG A 35 5.02 -13.08 3.68
CA ARG A 35 5.87 -11.89 3.79
C ARG A 35 7.04 -11.97 2.81
N GLN A 36 7.68 -13.14 2.74
CA GLN A 36 8.82 -13.39 1.86
C GLN A 36 8.43 -13.26 0.39
N ASN A 37 7.38 -13.97 -0.06
CA ASN A 37 6.99 -13.96 -1.47
C ASN A 37 6.52 -12.58 -1.94
N ILE A 38 5.83 -11.81 -1.08
CA ILE A 38 5.43 -10.42 -1.40
C ILE A 38 6.68 -9.56 -1.61
N THR A 39 7.61 -9.57 -0.66
CA THR A 39 8.80 -8.72 -0.73
C THR A 39 9.73 -9.14 -1.87
N ASP A 40 9.93 -10.43 -2.10
CA ASP A 40 10.73 -10.95 -3.23
C ASP A 40 10.10 -10.62 -4.58
N THR A 41 8.79 -10.75 -4.71
CA THR A 41 8.08 -10.38 -5.94
C THR A 41 8.31 -8.90 -6.27
N LEU A 42 8.17 -8.01 -5.28
CA LEU A 42 8.41 -6.57 -5.47
C LEU A 42 9.87 -6.29 -5.82
N CYS A 43 10.83 -6.88 -5.10
CA CYS A 43 12.25 -6.69 -5.36
C CYS A 43 12.67 -7.24 -6.73
N SER A 44 12.07 -8.35 -7.18
CA SER A 44 12.35 -8.95 -8.49
C SER A 44 12.08 -8.00 -9.66
N LEU A 45 11.22 -6.98 -9.47
CA LEU A 45 10.93 -5.98 -10.49
C LEU A 45 12.18 -5.15 -10.86
N ILE A 46 13.13 -5.01 -9.95
CA ILE A 46 14.39 -4.26 -10.14
C ILE A 46 15.25 -4.93 -11.22
N ASP A 47 15.44 -6.24 -11.12
CA ASP A 47 16.37 -6.98 -11.98
C ASP A 47 15.68 -7.70 -13.15
N ASN A 48 14.35 -7.61 -13.25
CA ASN A 48 13.61 -8.26 -14.33
C ASN A 48 13.96 -7.63 -15.70
N PRO A 49 14.61 -8.37 -16.62
CA PRO A 49 15.06 -7.82 -17.91
C PRO A 49 13.90 -7.54 -18.87
N ARG A 50 12.71 -8.11 -18.60
CA ARG A 50 11.51 -7.88 -19.40
C ARG A 50 10.87 -6.52 -19.08
N ILE A 51 11.21 -5.89 -17.95
CA ILE A 51 10.73 -4.55 -17.58
C ILE A 51 11.79 -3.53 -18.01
N LYS A 52 11.46 -2.73 -19.02
CA LYS A 52 12.34 -1.68 -19.52
C LYS A 52 12.16 -0.39 -18.70
N LYS A 53 13.15 0.49 -18.74
CA LYS A 53 13.04 1.82 -18.13
C LYS A 53 11.92 2.60 -18.83
N GLY A 54 10.99 3.13 -18.05
CA GLY A 54 9.81 3.85 -18.55
C GLY A 54 8.58 2.97 -18.83
N ASP A 55 8.66 1.65 -18.63
CA ASP A 55 7.48 0.78 -18.62
C ASP A 55 6.57 1.16 -17.44
N ASN A 56 5.25 1.05 -17.64
CA ASN A 56 4.28 1.21 -16.56
C ASN A 56 4.31 -0.01 -15.63
N ILE A 57 4.43 0.23 -14.33
CA ILE A 57 4.38 -0.80 -13.29
C ILE A 57 3.15 -0.52 -12.41
N VAL A 58 2.21 -1.47 -12.39
CA VAL A 58 1.01 -1.40 -11.53
C VAL A 58 1.13 -2.45 -10.43
N ILE A 59 1.12 -1.99 -9.17
CA ILE A 59 1.11 -2.83 -7.98
C ILE A 59 -0.27 -2.72 -7.35
N TYR A 60 -0.93 -3.85 -7.13
CA TYR A 60 -2.27 -3.90 -6.53
C TYR A 60 -2.25 -4.78 -5.30
N PHE A 61 -2.72 -4.24 -4.17
CA PHE A 61 -2.91 -4.96 -2.93
C PHE A 61 -4.36 -4.85 -2.46
N ALA A 62 -4.95 -5.98 -2.07
CA ALA A 62 -6.26 -6.02 -1.43
C ALA A 62 -6.27 -7.06 -0.33
N GLY A 63 -6.41 -6.61 0.91
CA GLY A 63 -6.25 -7.44 2.10
C GLY A 63 -6.26 -6.59 3.35
N HIS A 64 -5.78 -7.15 4.46
CA HIS A 64 -5.74 -6.42 5.72
C HIS A 64 -4.57 -5.43 5.76
N GLY A 65 -4.83 -4.26 6.32
CA GLY A 65 -3.80 -3.33 6.77
C GLY A 65 -3.86 -3.11 8.28
N SER A 66 -2.75 -2.65 8.84
CA SER A 66 -2.59 -2.39 10.27
C SER A 66 -1.75 -1.13 10.52
N SER A 67 -1.84 -0.59 11.73
CA SER A 67 -1.21 0.68 12.11
C SER A 67 -0.50 0.51 13.45
N TYR A 68 0.80 0.81 13.47
CA TYR A 68 1.69 0.61 14.61
C TYR A 68 2.11 1.96 15.18
N THR A 69 1.70 2.26 16.41
CA THR A 69 2.13 3.47 17.11
C THR A 69 3.55 3.30 17.67
N CYS A 70 4.28 4.41 17.76
CA CYS A 70 5.56 4.45 18.46
C CYS A 70 5.34 4.24 19.97
N SER A 71 6.31 3.67 20.68
CA SER A 71 6.24 3.47 22.14
C SER A 71 6.06 4.79 22.90
N GLU A 72 6.67 5.87 22.40
CA GLU A 72 6.57 7.23 22.93
C GLU A 72 5.17 7.87 22.67
N CYS A 73 4.33 7.25 21.84
CA CYS A 73 3.01 7.72 21.43
C CYS A 73 1.88 7.11 22.27
N SER A 74 2.19 6.14 23.13
CA SER A 74 1.27 5.47 24.05
C SER A 74 0.90 6.38 25.22
N GLY A 75 0.17 7.47 24.97
CA GLY A 75 -0.30 8.37 26.04
C GLY A 75 -0.95 9.68 25.60
N THR A 76 -0.76 10.12 24.37
CA THR A 76 -1.29 11.42 23.90
C THR A 76 -2.25 11.24 22.74
N GLY A 77 -3.55 11.27 23.03
CA GLY A 77 -4.55 11.38 21.98
C GLY A 77 -4.49 12.77 21.34
N LYS A 78 -3.77 12.94 20.21
CA LYS A 78 -4.12 13.82 19.07
C LYS A 78 -3.00 13.96 18.01
N THR A 79 -3.48 14.16 16.77
CA THR A 79 -2.85 14.47 15.47
C THR A 79 -1.73 13.55 14.96
N LYS A 80 -2.12 12.64 14.06
CA LYS A 80 -1.29 11.62 13.41
C LYS A 80 -0.91 12.12 12.01
N LYS A 81 0.31 11.84 11.57
CA LYS A 81 0.73 12.04 10.17
C LYS A 81 1.00 10.66 9.56
N SER A 82 -0.02 10.09 8.92
CA SER A 82 0.17 8.95 8.02
C SER A 82 0.80 9.44 6.71
N ILE A 83 1.49 8.55 5.99
CA ILE A 83 2.02 8.81 4.64
C ILE A 83 0.88 9.16 3.66
N VAL A 84 -0.34 8.68 3.93
CA VAL A 84 -1.57 8.96 3.18
C VAL A 84 -2.45 10.02 3.84
N ALA A 85 -1.97 10.72 4.87
CA ALA A 85 -2.70 11.87 5.42
C ALA A 85 -2.60 13.05 4.43
N ASP A 86 -3.75 13.66 4.12
CA ASP A 86 -3.95 14.90 3.35
C ASP A 86 -2.71 15.85 3.45
N VAL A 87 -1.75 15.73 2.53
CA VAL A 87 -0.64 16.69 2.42
C VAL A 87 -1.17 17.90 1.68
N ARG A 88 -2.10 18.63 2.32
CA ARG A 88 -2.43 19.99 1.89
C ARG A 88 -1.26 20.90 2.30
N PRO A 89 -0.63 21.62 1.38
CA PRO A 89 0.36 22.63 1.75
C PRO A 89 -0.37 23.72 2.54
N GLY A 90 -0.12 23.78 3.85
CA GLY A 90 -0.71 24.80 4.74
C GLY A 90 -1.24 24.30 6.08
N TYR A 91 -1.47 22.99 6.27
CA TYR A 91 -1.95 22.44 7.56
C TYR A 91 -0.80 21.98 8.49
N ALA A 92 0.33 22.69 8.44
CA ALA A 92 1.43 22.50 9.37
C ALA A 92 1.42 23.66 10.35
N ARG A 93 0.62 23.56 11.43
CA ARG A 93 0.86 24.16 12.74
C ARG A 93 -0.36 23.98 13.64
N THR A 94 -0.45 22.83 14.31
CA THR A 94 -1.16 22.74 15.59
C THR A 94 -0.27 22.06 16.62
N GLN A 95 0.31 22.92 17.44
CA GLN A 95 0.63 22.79 18.87
C GLN A 95 1.03 21.40 19.42
N GLY A 96 2.28 21.30 19.88
CA GLY A 96 2.53 20.83 21.24
C GLY A 96 3.32 19.54 21.46
N HIS A 97 3.52 18.68 20.45
CA HIS A 97 4.26 17.42 20.64
C HIS A 97 5.37 17.24 19.60
N ARG A 98 6.62 17.25 20.07
CA ARG A 98 7.79 16.79 19.30
C ARG A 98 7.73 15.26 19.27
N HIS A 99 7.02 14.68 18.31
CA HIS A 99 7.28 13.29 17.97
C HIS A 99 8.73 13.21 17.51
N VAL A 100 9.56 12.42 18.22
CA VAL A 100 10.94 12.20 17.76
C VAL A 100 10.89 11.44 16.43
N ASP A 101 9.92 10.53 16.29
CA ASP A 101 9.60 9.87 15.04
C ASP A 101 8.68 10.72 14.15
N THR A 102 9.21 11.20 13.03
CA THR A 102 8.58 12.20 12.17
C THR A 102 7.33 11.67 11.46
N PHE A 103 7.26 10.36 11.21
CA PHE A 103 6.15 9.69 10.54
C PHE A 103 5.66 8.53 11.41
N CYS A 104 4.75 8.87 12.31
CA CYS A 104 4.02 7.96 13.19
C CYS A 104 2.50 8.25 13.09
N PRO A 105 1.63 7.23 13.05
CA PRO A 105 1.92 5.78 13.12
C PRO A 105 2.62 5.23 11.87
N THR A 106 3.28 4.08 12.03
CA THR A 106 3.82 3.29 10.93
C THR A 106 2.72 2.39 10.40
N GLU A 107 2.33 2.58 9.14
CA GLU A 107 1.32 1.75 8.51
C GLU A 107 1.94 0.47 7.93
N ALA A 108 1.14 -0.58 7.79
CA ALA A 108 1.62 -1.84 7.26
C ALA A 108 0.54 -2.62 6.50
N ILE A 109 0.96 -3.34 5.47
CA ILE A 109 0.14 -4.41 4.89
C ILE A 109 0.41 -5.70 5.63
N CYS A 110 -0.62 -6.54 5.74
CA CYS A 110 -0.59 -7.78 6.50
C CYS A 110 -0.44 -8.99 5.56
N PRO A 111 0.74 -9.65 5.53
CA PRO A 111 0.91 -10.94 4.87
C PRO A 111 0.01 -12.01 5.49
N ILE A 112 -0.26 -13.09 4.75
CA ILE A 112 -1.13 -14.17 5.24
C ILE A 112 -0.48 -14.99 6.36
N ASP A 113 0.86 -15.03 6.39
CA ASP A 113 1.69 -15.73 7.37
C ASP A 113 2.09 -14.84 8.55
N ARG A 114 1.52 -13.63 8.67
CA ARG A 114 1.78 -12.74 9.82
C ARG A 114 1.58 -13.49 11.13
N ASN A 115 2.44 -13.23 12.10
CA ASN A 115 2.43 -13.82 13.44
C ASN A 115 2.69 -15.34 13.50
N LEU A 116 2.88 -16.03 12.37
CA LEU A 116 3.43 -17.38 12.37
C LEU A 116 4.91 -17.35 12.79
N VAL A 117 5.41 -18.51 13.21
CA VAL A 117 6.81 -18.70 13.60
C VAL A 117 7.59 -19.19 12.39
N ASP A 118 8.67 -18.49 12.05
CA ASP A 118 9.58 -18.90 10.97
C ASP A 118 10.53 -20.03 11.41
N ALA A 119 11.36 -20.50 10.48
CA ALA A 119 12.33 -21.57 10.73
C ALA A 119 13.36 -21.23 11.84
N ASN A 120 13.54 -19.95 12.15
CA ASN A 120 14.45 -19.46 13.18
C ASN A 120 13.74 -19.24 14.53
N GLY A 121 12.48 -19.63 14.66
CA GLY A 121 11.70 -19.41 15.89
C GLY A 121 11.20 -17.98 16.08
N SER A 122 11.36 -17.10 15.08
CA SER A 122 10.94 -15.70 15.13
C SER A 122 9.55 -15.50 14.55
N ARG A 123 8.79 -14.55 15.11
CA ARG A 123 7.46 -14.21 14.57
C ARG A 123 7.61 -13.42 13.27
N ILE A 124 6.85 -13.82 12.25
CA ILE A 124 6.78 -13.10 10.97
C ILE A 124 6.01 -11.78 11.18
N PRO A 125 6.64 -10.61 10.99
CA PRO A 125 5.95 -9.33 11.16
C PRO A 125 5.18 -8.94 9.88
N ASP A 126 4.42 -7.85 9.96
CA ASP A 126 3.83 -7.22 8.79
C ASP A 126 4.90 -6.57 7.88
N ILE A 127 4.49 -6.00 6.75
CA ILE A 127 5.37 -5.23 5.85
C ILE A 127 5.04 -3.75 6.00
N SER A 128 6.00 -2.97 6.52
CA SER A 128 5.80 -1.55 6.80
C SER A 128 5.75 -0.70 5.53
N ASP A 129 5.05 0.43 5.61
CA ASP A 129 5.04 1.49 4.62
C ASP A 129 6.44 2.05 4.31
N ARG A 130 7.34 2.06 5.31
CA ARG A 130 8.75 2.44 5.13
C ARG A 130 9.53 1.44 4.28
N GLU A 131 9.29 0.15 4.50
CA GLU A 131 9.88 -0.93 3.71
C GLU A 131 9.38 -0.86 2.26
N LEU A 132 8.05 -0.75 2.08
CA LEU A 132 7.44 -0.57 0.76
C LEU A 132 7.97 0.67 0.04
N ASN A 133 8.02 1.83 0.69
CA ASN A 133 8.52 3.06 0.08
C ASN A 133 9.98 2.92 -0.38
N THR A 134 10.81 2.21 0.39
CA THR A 134 12.20 1.96 0.00
C THR A 134 12.29 1.00 -1.18
N ILE A 135 11.49 -0.07 -1.23
CA ILE A 135 11.45 -0.97 -2.39
C ILE A 135 11.00 -0.22 -3.65
N LEU A 136 9.94 0.59 -3.57
CA LEU A 136 9.44 1.40 -4.69
C LEU A 136 10.46 2.44 -5.17
N TYR A 137 11.22 3.02 -4.24
CA TYR A 137 12.34 3.89 -4.56
C TYR A 137 13.43 3.18 -5.38
N GLU A 138 13.83 1.97 -4.96
CA GLU A 138 14.84 1.19 -5.69
C GLU A 138 14.35 0.75 -7.07
N ILE A 139 13.08 0.37 -7.20
CA ILE A 139 12.46 0.11 -8.51
C ILE A 139 12.54 1.37 -9.38
N LYS A 140 12.18 2.54 -8.82
CA LYS A 140 12.23 3.82 -9.55
C LYS A 140 13.65 4.17 -10.02
N ARG A 141 14.68 3.89 -9.23
CA ARG A 141 16.09 4.12 -9.63
C ARG A 141 16.45 3.37 -10.91
N VAL A 142 15.98 2.14 -11.07
CA VAL A 142 16.36 1.28 -12.22
C VAL A 142 15.34 1.38 -13.37
N LYS A 143 14.04 1.35 -13.06
CA LYS A 143 12.95 1.26 -14.04
C LYS A 143 12.27 2.59 -14.34
N GLY A 144 12.51 3.63 -13.55
CA GLY A 144 11.83 4.92 -13.68
C GLY A 144 10.56 5.01 -12.82
N ASN A 145 9.93 6.18 -12.84
CA ASN A 145 8.89 6.60 -11.90
C ASN A 145 7.45 6.34 -12.37
N LYS A 146 7.24 5.56 -13.44
CA LYS A 146 5.89 5.15 -13.90
C LYS A 146 5.35 4.00 -13.06
N ILE A 147 5.30 4.20 -11.75
CA ILE A 147 4.86 3.21 -10.77
C ILE A 147 3.54 3.68 -10.15
N THR A 148 2.51 2.84 -10.25
CA THR A 148 1.23 3.08 -9.59
C THR A 148 0.95 1.98 -8.58
N ALA A 149 0.79 2.37 -7.32
CA ALA A 149 0.42 1.52 -6.21
C ALA A 149 -1.07 1.70 -5.89
N ILE A 150 -1.85 0.63 -5.87
CA ILE A 150 -3.29 0.65 -5.58
C ILE A 150 -3.55 -0.24 -4.37
N PHE A 151 -4.04 0.35 -3.28
CA PHE A 151 -4.18 -0.31 -1.98
C PHE A 151 -5.65 -0.29 -1.53
N ASP A 152 -6.29 -1.46 -1.59
CA ASP A 152 -7.61 -1.71 -1.02
C ASP A 152 -7.50 -2.39 0.35
N CYS A 153 -7.09 -1.60 1.34
CA CYS A 153 -6.90 -1.99 2.73
C CYS A 153 -7.16 -0.80 3.66
N CYS A 154 -7.32 -1.06 4.97
CA CYS A 154 -7.51 -0.03 6.00
C CYS A 154 -6.23 0.19 6.82
N HIS A 155 -6.14 1.38 7.42
CA HIS A 155 -5.14 1.75 8.41
C HIS A 155 -5.78 1.67 9.81
N SER A 156 -5.35 0.74 10.68
CA SER A 156 -5.99 0.52 11.99
C SER A 156 -5.56 1.54 13.05
N SER A 157 -5.57 2.83 12.73
CA SER A 157 -5.01 3.85 13.62
C SER A 157 -5.80 4.03 14.94
N GLY A 158 -6.90 3.30 15.19
CA GLY A 158 -7.75 3.47 16.38
C GLY A 158 -7.79 2.26 17.31
N VAL A 159 -7.06 2.32 18.43
CA VAL A 159 -7.11 1.36 19.56
C VAL A 159 -8.54 1.16 20.14
N THR A 160 -9.46 2.07 19.86
CA THR A 160 -10.86 2.04 20.36
C THR A 160 -11.88 1.45 19.38
N ARG A 161 -11.45 0.91 18.23
CA ARG A 161 -12.37 0.49 17.17
C ARG A 161 -12.28 -1.02 16.99
N GLY A 162 -13.14 -1.75 17.73
CA GLY A 162 -13.23 -3.21 17.69
C GLY A 162 -13.41 -3.79 16.28
N GLU A 163 -13.19 -5.10 16.16
CA GLU A 163 -13.33 -5.87 14.92
C GLU A 163 -14.74 -5.68 14.32
N ARG A 164 -14.82 -5.12 13.11
CA ARG A 164 -16.09 -4.91 12.38
C ARG A 164 -16.12 -5.84 11.19
N SER A 165 -17.21 -6.60 11.05
CA SER A 165 -17.44 -7.43 9.85
C SER A 165 -17.42 -6.56 8.58
N GLY A 166 -16.79 -7.08 7.52
CA GLY A 166 -16.71 -6.42 6.20
C GLY A 166 -15.71 -5.26 6.11
N VAL A 167 -14.71 -5.21 7.00
CA VAL A 167 -13.65 -4.19 7.02
C VAL A 167 -12.29 -4.82 6.75
N ARG A 168 -11.49 -4.17 5.90
CA ARG A 168 -10.14 -4.63 5.51
C ARG A 168 -9.04 -4.17 6.47
N SER A 169 -9.25 -4.30 7.78
CA SER A 169 -8.34 -3.86 8.85
C SER A 169 -8.17 -4.93 9.91
N VAL A 170 -6.98 -5.02 10.50
CA VAL A 170 -6.68 -5.87 11.66
C VAL A 170 -5.82 -5.14 12.67
N LEU A 171 -5.94 -5.54 13.94
CA LEU A 171 -5.13 -4.99 15.01
C LEU A 171 -3.63 -5.22 14.76
N PRO A 172 -2.77 -4.28 15.21
CA PRO A 172 -1.32 -4.45 15.14
C PRO A 172 -0.91 -5.62 16.03
N LEU A 173 0.14 -6.33 15.61
CA LEU A 173 0.75 -7.35 16.45
C LEU A 173 1.42 -6.67 17.66
N ASN A 174 1.14 -7.18 18.86
CA ASN A 174 1.56 -6.52 20.08
C ASN A 174 3.09 -6.49 20.21
N GLY A 175 3.65 -5.30 20.44
CA GLY A 175 5.09 -5.11 20.66
C GLY A 175 6.00 -5.42 19.45
N THR A 176 5.47 -5.59 18.24
CA THR A 176 6.27 -6.03 17.08
C THR A 176 6.71 -4.92 16.14
N ARG A 177 6.42 -3.64 16.42
CA ARG A 177 6.80 -2.52 15.52
C ARG A 177 8.30 -2.50 15.24
N ASP A 178 9.12 -2.60 16.28
CA ASP A 178 10.58 -2.58 16.12
C ASP A 178 11.09 -3.85 15.43
N LEU A 179 10.43 -5.00 15.67
CA LEU A 179 10.72 -6.23 14.94
C LEU A 179 10.40 -6.06 13.44
N MET A 180 9.23 -5.50 13.10
CA MET A 180 8.83 -5.21 11.73
C MET A 180 9.84 -4.33 11.01
N LEU A 181 10.30 -3.24 11.64
CA LEU A 181 11.29 -2.35 11.04
C LEU A 181 12.69 -3.00 10.96
N ARG A 182 13.08 -3.83 11.93
CA ARG A 182 14.36 -4.59 11.86
C ARG A 182 14.35 -5.59 10.72
N VAL A 183 13.33 -6.45 10.65
CA VAL A 183 13.20 -7.46 9.59
C VAL A 183 13.10 -6.77 8.22
N GLY A 184 12.38 -5.65 8.13
CA GLY A 184 12.34 -4.85 6.91
C GLY A 184 13.70 -4.29 6.53
N MET A 185 14.48 -3.76 7.47
CA MET A 185 15.83 -3.28 7.20
C MET A 185 16.75 -4.40 6.71
N ASP A 186 16.70 -5.57 7.35
CA ASP A 186 17.49 -6.74 6.95
C ASP A 186 17.14 -7.18 5.52
N ASN A 187 15.84 -7.20 5.19
CA ASN A 187 15.36 -7.50 3.83
C ASN A 187 15.80 -6.44 2.80
N LEU A 188 15.99 -5.18 3.20
CA LEU A 188 16.41 -4.11 2.29
C LEU A 188 17.92 -4.10 2.00
N LYS A 189 18.76 -4.72 2.85
CA LYS A 189 20.24 -4.76 2.68
C LYS A 189 20.67 -5.36 1.33
N ARG A 190 19.85 -6.23 0.73
CA ARG A 190 20.10 -6.81 -0.59
C ARG A 190 19.88 -5.87 -1.77
N ILE A 191 19.13 -4.78 -1.59
CA ILE A 191 18.72 -3.90 -2.71
C ILE A 191 19.01 -2.42 -2.48
N SER A 192 19.29 -1.98 -1.25
CA SER A 192 19.43 -0.56 -0.93
C SER A 192 20.57 -0.29 0.05
N ASN A 193 21.30 0.79 -0.23
CA ASN A 193 22.32 1.37 0.66
C ASN A 193 21.83 2.66 1.34
N ARG A 194 20.51 2.91 1.34
CA ARG A 194 19.92 4.13 1.90
C ARG A 194 19.96 4.18 3.43
N THR A 195 19.75 5.40 3.92
CA THR A 195 19.31 5.76 5.27
C THR A 195 18.29 4.76 5.83
N SER A 196 18.47 4.37 7.09
CA SER A 196 17.75 3.24 7.68
C SER A 196 16.26 3.55 7.86
N ILE A 197 15.38 2.59 7.55
CA ILE A 197 13.94 2.70 7.81
C ILE A 197 13.58 2.79 9.31
N MET A 198 14.55 2.48 10.19
CA MET A 198 14.42 2.64 11.64
C MET A 198 14.72 4.07 12.12
N GLU A 199 15.22 4.96 11.27
CA GLU A 199 15.54 6.32 11.69
C GLU A 199 14.30 7.10 12.09
N LYS A 200 14.42 7.83 13.20
CA LYS A 200 13.32 8.66 13.72
C LYS A 200 13.01 9.84 12.78
N ARG A 201 13.98 10.29 11.98
CA ARG A 201 13.80 11.33 10.94
C ARG A 201 13.55 10.77 9.55
N TRP A 202 13.19 9.49 9.44
CA TRP A 202 12.84 8.88 8.17
C TRP A 202 11.71 9.66 7.51
N HIS A 203 11.81 9.84 6.19
CA HIS A 203 10.77 10.45 5.37
C HIS A 203 10.58 9.62 4.09
N PRO A 204 9.35 9.53 3.56
CA PRO A 204 9.11 8.82 2.31
C PRO A 204 9.71 9.57 1.12
N ASP A 205 10.12 8.85 0.06
CA ASP A 205 10.25 9.43 -1.29
C ASP A 205 8.90 9.38 -1.99
N MET A 206 8.27 10.55 -2.17
CA MET A 206 6.99 10.71 -2.86
C MET A 206 7.13 10.91 -4.37
N SER A 207 8.35 11.01 -4.89
CA SER A 207 8.62 11.12 -6.34
C SER A 207 8.78 9.76 -7.04
N SER A 208 8.70 8.66 -6.29
CA SER A 208 8.92 7.31 -6.80
C SER A 208 7.70 6.67 -7.45
N HIS A 209 6.50 6.98 -6.95
CA HIS A 209 5.25 6.35 -7.36
C HIS A 209 4.04 7.26 -7.07
N VAL A 210 2.92 6.96 -7.72
CA VAL A 210 1.59 7.45 -7.32
C VAL A 210 0.89 6.35 -6.54
N ILE A 211 0.33 6.67 -5.37
CA ILE A 211 -0.47 5.74 -4.57
C ILE A 211 -1.94 6.14 -4.59
N LEU A 212 -2.81 5.17 -4.88
CA LEU A 212 -4.26 5.25 -4.73
C LEU A 212 -4.66 4.35 -3.56
N ALA A 213 -5.06 4.96 -2.45
CA ALA A 213 -5.50 4.25 -1.26
C ALA A 213 -7.01 4.32 -1.12
N ALA A 214 -7.59 3.22 -0.64
CA ALA A 214 -9.01 3.05 -0.57
C ALA A 214 -9.70 4.04 0.36
N CYS A 215 -9.08 4.39 1.50
CA CYS A 215 -9.66 5.30 2.46
C CYS A 215 -8.60 6.14 3.18
N LYS A 216 -9.04 7.20 3.87
CA LYS A 216 -8.17 7.95 4.80
C LYS A 216 -7.71 7.05 5.96
N ASP A 217 -6.63 7.46 6.62
CA ASP A 217 -5.98 6.73 7.71
C ASP A 217 -6.84 6.55 8.98
N TYR A 218 -7.96 7.24 9.07
CA TYR A 218 -8.97 7.14 10.14
C TYR A 218 -10.29 6.49 9.67
N GLU A 219 -10.39 6.07 8.42
CA GLU A 219 -11.56 5.43 7.83
C GLU A 219 -11.35 3.93 7.56
N PHE A 220 -12.42 3.25 7.15
CA PHE A 220 -12.38 1.83 6.82
C PHE A 220 -12.62 1.60 5.32
N ALA A 221 -11.71 0.88 4.69
CA ALA A 221 -11.93 0.17 3.44
C ALA A 221 -12.93 -0.98 3.64
N LYS A 222 -14.09 -0.83 3.01
CA LYS A 222 -15.25 -1.73 3.19
C LYS A 222 -15.35 -2.75 2.08
N GLU A 223 -16.06 -3.83 2.37
CA GLU A 223 -16.56 -4.76 1.36
C GLU A 223 -18.02 -4.46 1.00
N ILE A 224 -18.39 -4.76 -0.24
CA ILE A 224 -19.75 -4.77 -0.75
C ILE A 224 -20.06 -6.11 -1.38
N GLU A 225 -21.32 -6.54 -1.27
CA GLU A 225 -21.82 -7.70 -1.98
C GLU A 225 -22.37 -7.27 -3.34
N VAL A 226 -21.91 -7.94 -4.40
CA VAL A 226 -22.40 -7.75 -5.77
C VAL A 226 -22.66 -9.14 -6.35
N GLN A 227 -23.90 -9.42 -6.73
CA GLN A 227 -24.29 -10.70 -7.35
C GLN A 227 -23.83 -11.93 -6.54
N GLY A 228 -23.97 -11.90 -5.21
CA GLY A 228 -23.61 -13.01 -4.33
C GLY A 228 -22.11 -13.17 -4.06
N SER A 229 -21.27 -12.22 -4.49
CA SER A 229 -19.83 -12.21 -4.21
C SER A 229 -19.39 -10.93 -3.51
N TYR A 230 -18.43 -11.04 -2.60
CA TYR A 230 -17.86 -9.89 -1.89
C TYR A 230 -16.71 -9.25 -2.68
N HIS A 231 -16.72 -7.92 -2.74
CA HIS A 231 -15.70 -7.10 -3.40
C HIS A 231 -15.29 -5.94 -2.50
N GLY A 232 -14.03 -5.52 -2.56
CA GLY A 232 -13.62 -4.24 -1.99
C GLY A 232 -14.39 -3.09 -2.64
N PHE A 233 -15.03 -2.24 -1.83
CA PHE A 233 -15.88 -1.16 -2.32
C PHE A 233 -15.09 -0.16 -3.18
N PHE A 234 -13.85 0.11 -2.77
CA PHE A 234 -12.91 0.92 -3.53
C PHE A 234 -12.54 0.26 -4.86
N THR A 235 -12.04 -0.98 -4.84
CA THR A 235 -11.67 -1.69 -6.08
C THR A 235 -12.85 -1.78 -7.04
N HIS A 236 -14.05 -2.11 -6.55
CA HIS A 236 -15.24 -2.22 -7.39
C HIS A 236 -15.56 -0.89 -8.08
N SER A 237 -15.57 0.20 -7.31
CA SER A 237 -15.85 1.55 -7.84
C SER A 237 -14.75 2.04 -8.78
N LEU A 238 -13.48 1.77 -8.46
CA LEU A 238 -12.34 2.09 -9.30
C LEU A 238 -12.41 1.39 -10.65
N ILE A 239 -12.70 0.09 -10.68
CA ILE A 239 -12.81 -0.66 -11.93
C ILE A 239 -14.03 -0.21 -12.74
N LYS A 240 -15.16 0.10 -12.09
CA LYS A 240 -16.34 0.65 -12.77
C LYS A 240 -16.03 2.02 -13.39
N ALA A 241 -15.31 2.87 -12.66
CA ALA A 241 -14.80 4.13 -13.17
C ALA A 241 -13.91 3.87 -14.39
N LEU A 242 -12.81 3.13 -14.25
CA LEU A 242 -11.84 2.88 -15.33
C LEU A 242 -12.43 2.25 -16.62
N ARG A 243 -13.62 1.64 -16.55
CA ARG A 243 -14.35 1.06 -17.69
C ARG A 243 -15.39 1.97 -18.31
N SER A 244 -15.72 3.08 -17.66
CA SER A 244 -16.69 4.04 -18.18
C SER A 244 -16.10 4.78 -19.37
N GLU A 245 -16.93 5.01 -20.39
CA GLU A 245 -16.55 5.80 -21.58
C GLU A 245 -16.53 7.31 -21.29
N SER A 246 -16.88 7.72 -20.06
CA SER A 246 -17.07 9.13 -19.69
C SER A 246 -15.77 9.88 -19.35
N TRP A 247 -14.60 9.24 -19.43
CA TRP A 247 -13.33 9.88 -19.09
C TRP A 247 -12.62 10.46 -20.30
N THR A 248 -12.12 11.68 -20.15
CA THR A 248 -11.29 12.32 -21.18
C THR A 248 -9.89 11.71 -21.20
N LYS A 249 -9.15 11.88 -22.32
CA LYS A 249 -7.74 11.47 -22.45
C LYS A 249 -6.77 12.25 -21.55
N GLU A 250 -7.28 13.22 -20.78
CA GLU A 250 -6.49 14.13 -19.95
C GLU A 250 -6.67 13.86 -18.45
N LEU A 251 -7.39 12.79 -18.08
CA LEU A 251 -7.68 12.49 -16.69
C LEU A 251 -6.40 12.20 -15.90
N THR A 252 -6.21 12.95 -14.82
CA THR A 252 -5.10 12.72 -13.90
C THR A 252 -5.44 11.69 -12.83
N TYR A 253 -4.46 11.22 -12.06
CA TYR A 253 -4.74 10.36 -10.90
C TYR A 253 -5.60 11.09 -9.85
N ASP A 254 -5.37 12.38 -9.66
CA ASP A 254 -6.13 13.22 -8.73
C ASP A 254 -7.58 13.35 -9.17
N ASP A 255 -7.81 13.61 -10.46
CA ASP A 255 -9.17 13.65 -11.02
C ASP A 255 -9.87 12.30 -10.91
N LEU A 256 -9.18 11.19 -11.20
CA LEU A 256 -9.75 9.85 -11.08
C LEU A 256 -10.27 9.62 -9.66
N VAL A 257 -9.44 9.89 -8.65
CA VAL A 257 -9.79 9.69 -7.24
C VAL A 257 -10.90 10.63 -6.79
N TYR A 258 -10.84 11.91 -7.19
CA TYR A 258 -11.86 12.90 -6.87
C TYR A 258 -13.25 12.50 -7.39
N ASN A 259 -13.30 11.90 -8.58
CA ASN A 259 -14.55 11.53 -9.24
C ASN A 259 -15.04 10.10 -8.92
N LEU A 260 -14.37 9.35 -8.03
CA LEU A 260 -14.85 8.01 -7.65
C LEU A 260 -16.20 8.10 -6.92
N PRO A 261 -17.22 7.32 -7.32
CA PRO A 261 -18.58 7.38 -6.76
C PRO A 261 -18.69 6.63 -5.41
N LEU A 262 -17.79 6.90 -4.46
CA LEU A 262 -17.76 6.24 -3.15
C LEU A 262 -18.67 6.93 -2.12
N GLY A 263 -19.06 8.19 -2.38
CA GLY A 263 -19.91 8.99 -1.51
C GLY A 263 -19.32 9.16 -0.10
N ARG A 264 -20.17 9.30 0.91
CA ARG A 264 -19.73 9.45 2.32
C ARG A 264 -19.32 8.14 2.99
N LYS A 265 -19.31 7.01 2.26
CA LYS A 265 -19.05 5.69 2.84
C LYS A 265 -17.56 5.45 3.07
N GLN A 266 -16.71 6.05 2.24
CA GLN A 266 -15.27 5.88 2.21
C GLN A 266 -14.64 6.98 1.34
N THR A 267 -13.58 7.63 1.82
CA THR A 267 -12.90 8.75 1.16
C THR A 267 -11.57 8.27 0.59
N PRO A 268 -11.46 8.00 -0.72
CA PRO A 268 -10.21 7.55 -1.32
C PRO A 268 -9.14 8.63 -1.24
N VAL A 269 -7.88 8.21 -1.25
CA VAL A 269 -6.73 9.11 -1.20
C VAL A 269 -5.81 8.86 -2.37
N VAL A 270 -5.28 9.95 -2.92
CA VAL A 270 -4.21 9.97 -3.90
C VAL A 270 -3.01 10.71 -3.31
N ALA A 271 -1.81 10.13 -3.45
CA ALA A 271 -0.57 10.79 -3.04
C ALA A 271 0.59 10.44 -3.98
N GLY A 272 1.67 11.23 -3.92
CA GLY A 272 2.83 11.15 -4.82
C GLY A 272 2.98 12.43 -5.63
N ASP A 273 4.21 12.78 -5.98
CA ASP A 273 4.54 14.04 -6.67
C ASP A 273 3.97 14.08 -8.09
N LEU A 274 3.72 12.89 -8.68
CA LEU A 274 3.17 12.70 -10.03
C LEU A 274 1.66 12.51 -10.06
N LYS A 275 0.93 12.81 -8.96
CA LYS A 275 -0.51 12.59 -8.91
C LYS A 275 -1.33 13.44 -9.91
N LEU A 276 -0.75 14.52 -10.40
CA LEU A 276 -1.35 15.38 -11.43
C LEU A 276 -0.97 14.93 -12.85
N GLU A 277 -0.21 13.84 -13.00
CA GLU A 277 0.07 13.23 -14.31
C GLU A 277 -1.12 12.39 -14.78
N ARG A 278 -1.15 12.14 -16.09
CA ARG A 278 -2.16 11.28 -16.73
C ARG A 278 -2.03 9.82 -16.27
N LEU A 279 -3.15 9.10 -16.32
CA LEU A 279 -3.18 7.67 -15.99
C LEU A 279 -2.23 6.85 -16.88
N TRP A 280 -1.70 5.76 -16.34
CA TRP A 280 -0.66 4.90 -16.96
C TRP A 280 -1.00 4.40 -18.37
N TYR A 281 -2.28 4.30 -18.75
CA TYR A 281 -2.73 3.85 -20.06
C TYR A 281 -3.08 4.98 -21.05
N GLN A 282 -3.02 6.25 -20.62
CA GLN A 282 -3.33 7.42 -21.44
C GLN A 282 -2.09 8.16 -21.94
N THR A 283 -0.89 7.63 -21.70
CA THR A 283 0.37 8.17 -22.21
C THR A 283 0.65 7.66 -23.63
N THR A 284 -0.09 8.19 -24.59
CA THR A 284 0.25 8.18 -26.03
C THR A 284 0.43 9.59 -26.52
#